data_AF-A0A3E0Q5S3-F1
#
_entry.id   AF-A0A3E0Q5S3-F1
#
_cell.length_a   1.000
_cell.length_b   1.000
_cell.length_c   1.000
_cell.angle_alpha   90.00
_cell.angle_beta   90.00
_cell.angle_gamma   90.00
#
_symmetry.space_group_name_H-M   'P 1'
#
loop_
_entity.id
_entity.type
_entity.pdbx_description
1 polymer ?
#
loop_
_entity_poly.entity_id
_entity_poly.type
_entity_poly.pdbx_seq_one_letter_code
_entity_poly.pdbx_strand_id
1 'polypeptide(L)'
;MIPAVRPIDPSRRELPKMPVKIRCRGCEKVLAAPDKAKGRVIQCPKCGTKLKVPGGPAKSKTKARAKAPAAPKDPDDFLAGVDLTDLEHEEERICPFCAAEMDEEETICRACGMNTETGRMDAREAKKRARKGPDPALFYSKAWSDSWAFMLEHWRLAVRTGWYLASMSILVSICSFMVAFCEGGPTKFFWFCLTALSFFGMLGWVWHMTYKVIESTMTRDEKLLDRVHFDLFAVISLGLRFVLWPWVVLIPSHFVVGAVFILMLLTGMIAAEAGSVEGFFASLGVSFILMLVVYGSGLLFCLLAYPLATVHLTQKYTYKAWILWELLKIILKNFGPACYFFVVALVVALPALILAIPVIFALLPTLNPFSAAPIDYVTGGITSWILELAGESGSHAEAGGWLYRLIIIPLNLIAALILLAPFWMAAAFPITFIMRVNGLLGHYNRERLGLVNFIKPDTPANFWPRVLAHLIDGCLWPLASLLTVKEPKALIGAWVLNAITLVCALFLEAMLPFVALLWQFYMYWMYFAVNESQTTRTTIGKDAFGLIVSDVNGKQLTLGKASMRVFGRVACGLTLGLGYLLVAFTPEKRGLHDMLAGTKVTWRGDR
;
A
#
# COMPACT_ATOMS: atom_id res chain seq x y z
N MET A 1 -18.95 -31.16 12.32
CA MET A 1 -18.74 -31.69 13.69
C MET A 1 -17.29 -32.16 13.79
N ILE A 2 -16.50 -31.52 14.65
CA ILE A 2 -15.10 -31.85 14.95
C ILE A 2 -15.06 -32.02 16.48
N PRO A 3 -14.44 -33.08 17.05
CA PRO A 3 -14.56 -33.37 18.48
C PRO A 3 -13.78 -32.36 19.34
N ALA A 4 -14.37 -32.02 20.49
CA ALA A 4 -13.81 -31.08 21.46
C ALA A 4 -12.63 -31.68 22.23
N VAL A 5 -11.51 -30.95 22.26
CA VAL A 5 -10.32 -31.27 23.05
C VAL A 5 -10.56 -30.84 24.51
N ARG A 6 -10.36 -31.76 25.47
CA ARG A 6 -10.48 -31.48 26.91
C ARG A 6 -9.31 -30.62 27.42
N PRO A 7 -9.55 -29.71 28.38
CA PRO A 7 -8.47 -28.94 29.02
C PRO A 7 -7.62 -29.82 29.95
N ILE A 8 -6.31 -29.56 29.96
CA ILE A 8 -5.30 -30.27 30.75
C ILE A 8 -5.22 -29.62 32.15
N ASP A 9 -5.35 -30.45 33.19
CA ASP A 9 -5.20 -30.09 34.61
C ASP A 9 -3.71 -29.80 34.94
N PRO A 10 -3.34 -28.61 35.45
CA PRO A 10 -1.95 -28.26 35.76
C PRO A 10 -1.39 -28.86 37.06
N SER A 11 -2.18 -29.59 37.85
CA SER A 11 -1.82 -29.96 39.22
C SER A 11 -1.05 -31.29 39.39
N ARG A 12 -0.76 -32.04 38.33
CA ARG A 12 0.03 -33.30 38.39
C ARG A 12 1.25 -33.29 37.47
N ARG A 13 2.35 -32.67 37.92
CA ARG A 13 3.70 -33.00 37.46
C ARG A 13 4.66 -33.01 38.64
N GLU A 14 4.79 -34.18 39.26
CA GLU A 14 6.00 -34.45 40.04
C GLU A 14 7.17 -34.58 39.06
N LEU A 15 8.10 -33.63 39.12
CA LEU A 15 9.30 -33.62 38.29
C LEU A 15 10.24 -34.77 38.72
N PRO A 16 10.80 -35.55 37.77
CA PRO A 16 11.80 -36.55 38.09
C PRO A 16 13.07 -35.88 38.64
N LYS A 17 13.52 -36.32 39.82
CA LYS A 17 14.77 -35.84 40.46
C LYS A 17 15.95 -36.28 39.59
N MET A 18 16.67 -35.31 39.01
CA MET A 18 17.84 -35.58 38.18
C MET A 18 19.10 -35.09 38.91
N PRO A 19 20.11 -35.96 39.13
CA PRO A 19 21.31 -35.56 39.85
C PRO A 19 22.16 -34.56 39.04
N VAL A 20 22.70 -33.55 39.71
CA VAL A 20 23.55 -32.51 39.12
C VAL A 20 24.93 -33.09 38.84
N LYS A 21 25.36 -33.09 37.58
CA LYS A 21 26.69 -33.55 37.18
C LYS A 21 27.70 -32.42 37.38
N ILE A 22 28.74 -32.66 38.19
CA ILE A 22 29.83 -31.72 38.48
C ILE A 22 31.18 -32.39 38.23
N ARG A 23 32.09 -31.69 37.54
CA ARG A 23 33.46 -32.16 37.27
C ARG A 23 34.38 -31.76 38.43
N CYS A 24 35.10 -32.72 39.00
CA CYS A 24 36.07 -32.44 40.06
C CYS A 24 37.30 -31.72 39.50
N ARG A 25 37.72 -30.59 40.09
CA ARG A 25 38.92 -29.85 39.67
C ARG A 25 40.24 -30.53 40.01
N GLY A 26 40.25 -31.50 40.94
CA GLY A 26 41.47 -32.21 41.36
C GLY A 26 41.77 -33.49 40.57
N CYS A 27 40.74 -34.18 40.06
CA CYS A 27 40.93 -35.46 39.34
C CYS A 27 40.12 -35.58 38.04
N GLU A 28 39.52 -34.47 37.59
CA GLU A 28 38.73 -34.30 36.37
C GLU A 28 37.54 -35.24 36.14
N LYS A 29 37.25 -36.14 37.09
CA LYS A 29 36.14 -37.07 36.98
C LYS A 29 34.80 -36.36 37.21
N VAL A 30 33.80 -36.71 36.39
CA VAL A 30 32.43 -36.21 36.52
C VAL A 30 31.69 -37.00 37.60
N LEU A 31 31.21 -36.31 38.63
CA LEU A 31 30.45 -36.85 39.76
C LEU A 31 28.99 -36.42 39.65
N ALA A 32 28.06 -37.29 40.06
CA ALA A 32 26.64 -36.99 40.13
C ALA A 32 26.26 -36.66 41.58
N ALA A 33 25.95 -35.39 41.86
CA ALA A 33 25.54 -34.95 43.19
C ALA A 33 24.00 -34.95 43.32
N PRO A 34 23.44 -35.45 44.44
CA PRO A 34 22.00 -35.42 44.67
C PRO A 34 21.48 -33.99 44.83
N ASP A 35 20.24 -33.73 44.41
CA ASP A 35 19.65 -32.37 44.38
C ASP A 35 19.67 -31.63 45.73
N LYS A 36 19.64 -32.37 46.85
CA LYS A 36 19.74 -31.82 48.22
C LYS A 36 21.11 -31.18 48.53
N ALA A 37 22.13 -31.46 47.72
CA ALA A 37 23.48 -30.94 47.89
C ALA A 37 23.73 -29.61 47.16
N LYS A 38 22.74 -29.07 46.41
CA LYS A 38 22.84 -27.75 45.76
C LYS A 38 23.17 -26.67 46.80
N GLY A 39 24.23 -25.89 46.55
CA GLY A 39 24.73 -24.86 47.46
C GLY A 39 25.63 -25.35 48.61
N ARG A 40 25.80 -26.67 48.79
CA ARG A 40 26.68 -27.26 49.82
C ARG A 40 28.01 -27.71 49.23
N VAL A 41 29.03 -27.81 50.08
CA VAL A 41 30.36 -28.32 49.73
C VAL A 41 30.41 -29.82 49.99
N ILE A 42 30.72 -30.61 48.95
CA ILE A 42 30.91 -32.06 49.06
C ILE A 42 32.37 -32.42 48.76
N GLN A 43 32.91 -33.46 49.40
CA GLN A 43 34.26 -33.94 49.10
C GLN A 43 34.22 -34.95 47.95
N CYS A 44 35.20 -34.87 47.04
CA CYS A 44 35.37 -35.83 45.97
C CYS A 44 35.82 -37.19 46.54
N PRO A 45 35.08 -38.29 46.33
CA PRO A 45 35.45 -39.59 46.89
C PRO A 45 36.73 -40.19 46.28
N LYS A 46 37.23 -39.66 45.16
CA LYS A 46 38.43 -40.17 44.46
C LYS A 46 39.72 -39.43 44.82
N CYS A 47 39.65 -38.16 45.24
CA CYS A 47 40.85 -37.34 45.52
C CYS A 47 40.73 -36.44 46.76
N GLY A 48 39.62 -36.49 47.49
CA GLY A 48 39.40 -35.72 48.72
C GLY A 48 39.14 -34.22 48.53
N THR A 49 39.30 -33.68 47.31
CA THR A 49 39.11 -32.24 47.04
C THR A 49 37.68 -31.79 47.35
N LYS A 50 37.53 -30.70 48.11
CA LYS A 50 36.24 -30.08 48.46
C LYS A 50 35.67 -29.33 47.25
N LEU A 51 34.46 -29.68 46.80
CA LEU A 51 33.76 -29.12 45.63
C LEU A 51 32.45 -28.45 46.06
N LYS A 52 32.18 -27.23 45.58
CA LYS A 52 30.92 -26.51 45.84
C LYS A 52 29.92 -26.80 44.73
N VAL A 53 28.73 -27.30 45.08
CA VAL A 53 27.66 -27.58 44.10
C VAL A 53 26.90 -26.29 43.79
N PRO A 54 26.74 -25.85 42.52
CA PRO A 54 26.02 -24.63 42.17
C PRO A 54 24.55 -24.66 42.63
N GLY A 55 24.10 -23.61 43.31
CA GLY A 55 22.69 -23.39 43.66
C GLY A 55 22.05 -22.35 42.73
N GLY A 56 20.76 -22.48 42.46
CA GLY A 56 19.99 -21.52 41.63
C GLY A 56 19.93 -20.10 42.23
N PRO A 57 19.34 -19.13 41.49
CA PRO A 57 19.60 -17.70 41.67
C PRO A 57 19.13 -17.19 43.03
N ALA A 58 20.07 -16.66 43.82
CA ALA A 58 19.78 -15.93 45.05
C ALA A 58 19.51 -14.45 44.73
N LYS A 59 18.38 -13.93 45.20
CA LYS A 59 18.07 -12.49 45.17
C LYS A 59 19.09 -11.74 46.05
N SER A 60 19.99 -10.97 45.44
CA SER A 60 20.85 -10.03 46.16
C SER A 60 20.07 -8.75 46.47
N LYS A 61 19.94 -8.43 47.76
CA LYS A 61 19.56 -7.10 48.24
C LYS A 61 20.84 -6.29 48.39
N THR A 62 21.07 -5.30 47.53
CA THR A 62 22.20 -4.39 47.66
C THR A 62 21.90 -3.37 48.77
N LYS A 63 22.64 -3.46 49.89
CA LYS A 63 22.77 -2.39 50.87
C LYS A 63 23.75 -1.35 50.32
N ALA A 64 23.32 -0.09 50.27
CA ALA A 64 24.22 1.04 50.14
C ALA A 64 25.17 1.07 51.36
N ARG A 65 26.49 1.12 51.12
CA ARG A 65 27.48 1.37 52.15
C ARG A 65 28.17 2.70 51.86
N ALA A 66 28.12 3.56 52.86
CA ALA A 66 28.69 4.90 52.86
C ALA A 66 30.22 4.90 52.75
N LYS A 67 30.74 5.94 52.09
CA LYS A 67 32.16 6.27 51.88
C LYS A 67 32.81 6.69 53.20
N ALA A 68 34.00 6.15 53.50
CA ALA A 68 34.90 6.67 54.54
C ALA A 68 35.96 7.59 53.90
N PRO A 69 36.50 8.58 54.62
CA PRO A 69 37.36 9.61 54.05
C PRO A 69 38.81 9.12 53.84
N ALA A 70 39.45 9.64 52.79
CA ALA A 70 40.83 9.34 52.41
C ALA A 70 41.86 10.11 53.27
N ALA A 71 43.00 9.46 53.54
CA ALA A 71 44.19 10.03 54.19
C ALA A 71 45.07 10.80 53.17
N PRO A 72 46.02 11.65 53.63
CA PRO A 72 46.69 12.64 52.77
C PRO A 72 47.76 12.04 51.87
N LYS A 73 47.95 12.70 50.72
CA LYS A 73 48.79 12.31 49.58
C LYS A 73 50.22 12.83 49.71
N ASP A 74 51.18 12.04 49.25
CA ASP A 74 52.59 12.40 49.04
C ASP A 74 52.77 12.91 47.59
N PRO A 75 53.52 13.99 47.30
CA PRO A 75 53.52 14.63 45.97
C PRO A 75 54.37 13.97 44.87
N ASP A 76 55.20 12.96 45.18
CA ASP A 76 56.25 12.51 44.24
C ASP A 76 56.01 11.13 43.58
N ASP A 77 54.81 10.55 43.67
CA ASP A 77 54.50 9.29 43.00
C ASP A 77 53.58 9.50 41.79
N PHE A 78 54.18 9.74 40.61
CA PHE A 78 53.49 9.87 39.32
C PHE A 78 52.62 8.65 38.97
N LEU A 79 52.88 7.48 39.57
CA LEU A 79 52.13 6.25 39.34
C LEU A 79 50.99 6.02 40.35
N ALA A 80 50.91 6.80 41.44
CA ALA A 80 49.86 6.67 42.45
C ALA A 80 48.47 7.21 42.00
N GLY A 81 48.41 7.84 40.83
CA GLY A 81 47.16 8.31 40.20
C GLY A 81 46.60 7.40 39.12
N VAL A 82 47.31 6.33 38.74
CA VAL A 82 46.83 5.37 37.73
C VAL A 82 46.09 4.25 38.45
N ASP A 83 44.79 4.47 38.67
CA ASP A 83 43.88 3.44 39.15
C ASP A 83 43.68 2.39 38.05
N LEU A 84 44.55 1.37 38.02
CA LEU A 84 44.47 0.25 37.09
C LEU A 84 43.18 -0.59 37.28
N THR A 85 42.42 -0.34 38.35
CA THR A 85 41.12 -0.97 38.60
C THR A 85 40.02 -0.42 37.69
N ASP A 86 40.18 0.79 37.14
CA ASP A 86 39.28 1.35 36.11
C ASP A 86 39.66 0.90 34.67
N LEU A 87 40.77 0.16 34.52
CA LEU A 87 41.23 -0.43 33.24
C LEU A 87 41.01 -1.94 33.15
N GLU A 88 40.55 -2.60 34.22
CA GLU A 88 39.86 -3.88 34.10
C GLU A 88 38.50 -3.57 33.47
N HIS A 89 38.46 -3.62 32.13
CA HIS A 89 37.22 -3.64 31.36
C HIS A 89 36.18 -4.49 32.11
N GLU A 90 34.99 -3.92 32.37
CA GLU A 90 33.76 -4.73 32.55
C GLU A 90 33.89 -5.91 31.58
N GLU A 91 33.84 -7.16 32.06
CA GLU A 91 34.18 -8.35 31.25
C GLU A 91 33.23 -8.40 30.02
N GLU A 92 33.61 -7.72 28.94
CA GLU A 92 32.80 -7.54 27.76
C GLU A 92 32.56 -8.93 27.18
N ARG A 93 31.31 -9.37 27.29
CA ARG A 93 30.95 -10.74 26.97
C ARG A 93 30.92 -10.89 25.45
N ILE A 94 32.02 -11.35 24.88
CA ILE A 94 32.10 -11.58 23.43
C ILE A 94 31.25 -12.79 23.03
N CYS A 95 30.49 -12.67 21.95
CA CYS A 95 29.70 -13.76 21.42
C CYS A 95 30.60 -14.91 20.91
N PRO A 96 30.46 -16.15 21.40
CA PRO A 96 31.30 -17.29 20.99
C PRO A 96 31.08 -17.74 19.54
N PHE A 97 30.06 -17.22 18.84
CA PHE A 97 29.72 -17.62 17.48
C PHE A 97 30.15 -16.61 16.41
N CYS A 98 30.18 -15.33 16.73
CA CYS A 98 30.45 -14.28 15.75
C CYS A 98 31.46 -13.22 16.21
N ALA A 99 32.01 -13.38 17.41
CA ALA A 99 32.99 -12.47 18.00
C ALA A 99 32.52 -11.01 18.16
N ALA A 100 31.21 -10.74 18.09
CA ALA A 100 30.67 -9.44 18.42
C ALA A 100 30.53 -9.25 19.94
N GLU A 101 30.79 -8.04 20.41
CA GLU A 101 30.56 -7.60 21.78
C GLU A 101 29.07 -7.77 22.15
N MET A 102 28.80 -8.17 23.41
CA MET A 102 27.45 -8.28 23.95
C MET A 102 27.40 -7.70 25.37
N ASP A 103 26.28 -7.06 25.68
CA ASP A 103 25.95 -6.62 27.04
C ASP A 103 25.88 -7.83 27.99
N GLU A 104 26.35 -7.68 29.23
CA GLU A 104 26.42 -8.79 30.22
C GLU A 104 25.06 -9.46 30.46
N GLU A 105 23.98 -8.68 30.42
CA GLU A 105 22.60 -9.12 30.68
C GLU A 105 21.93 -9.77 29.45
N GLU A 106 22.49 -9.64 28.24
CA GLU A 106 21.88 -10.15 27.02
C GLU A 106 22.33 -11.57 26.67
N THR A 107 21.37 -12.50 26.67
CA THR A 107 21.58 -13.89 26.27
C THR A 107 21.56 -14.11 24.77
N ILE A 108 21.11 -13.10 23.99
CA ILE A 108 20.99 -13.17 22.53
C ILE A 108 21.98 -12.18 21.93
N CYS A 109 22.92 -12.67 21.14
CA CYS A 109 23.85 -11.80 20.43
C CYS A 109 23.11 -10.92 19.41
N ARG A 110 23.24 -9.60 19.50
CA ARG A 110 22.61 -8.66 18.55
C ARG A 110 23.15 -8.77 17.12
N ALA A 111 24.42 -9.16 16.97
CA ALA A 111 25.06 -9.29 15.66
C ALA A 111 24.66 -10.59 14.93
N CYS A 112 24.74 -11.76 15.58
CA CYS A 112 24.44 -13.04 14.94
C CYS A 112 23.09 -13.68 15.33
N GLY A 113 22.38 -13.16 16.33
CA GLY A 113 21.08 -13.68 16.77
C GLY A 113 21.15 -15.05 17.46
N MET A 114 22.36 -15.54 17.77
CA MET A 114 22.57 -16.79 18.48
C MET A 114 22.35 -16.59 19.97
N ASN A 115 21.58 -17.48 20.57
CA ASN A 115 21.43 -17.51 22.02
C ASN A 115 22.64 -18.24 22.62
N THR A 116 23.38 -17.56 23.49
CA THR A 116 24.65 -18.03 24.04
C THR A 116 24.50 -19.10 25.12
N GLU A 117 23.30 -19.27 25.68
CA GLU A 117 23.00 -20.34 26.65
C GLU A 117 22.60 -21.66 25.97
N THR A 118 21.82 -21.56 24.88
CA THR A 118 21.27 -22.74 24.19
C THR A 118 22.10 -23.18 22.98
N GLY A 119 23.02 -22.33 22.51
CA GLY A 119 23.84 -22.57 21.32
C GLY A 119 23.03 -22.67 20.02
N ARG A 120 21.76 -22.25 20.03
CA ARG A 120 20.87 -22.22 18.88
C ARG A 120 20.46 -20.79 18.57
N MET A 121 20.12 -20.52 17.31
CA MET A 121 19.55 -19.24 16.93
C MET A 121 18.23 -19.03 17.67
N ASP A 122 18.07 -17.86 18.28
CA ASP A 122 16.81 -17.52 18.95
C ASP A 122 15.64 -17.63 17.96
N ALA A 123 14.51 -18.20 18.39
CA ALA A 123 13.38 -18.47 17.50
C ALA A 123 12.78 -17.19 16.89
N ARG A 124 12.89 -16.04 17.57
CA ARG A 124 12.41 -14.75 17.09
C ARG A 124 13.39 -14.14 16.08
N GLU A 125 14.69 -14.20 16.35
CA GLU A 125 15.72 -13.76 15.38
C GLU A 125 15.79 -14.67 14.15
N ALA A 126 15.66 -15.99 14.30
CA ALA A 126 15.56 -16.94 13.20
C ALA A 126 14.36 -16.64 12.29
N LYS A 127 13.19 -16.35 12.87
CA LYS A 127 12.00 -15.91 12.11
C LYS A 127 12.22 -14.58 11.40
N LYS A 128 12.91 -13.62 12.03
CA LYS A 128 13.22 -12.32 11.44
C LYS A 128 14.19 -12.44 10.27
N ARG A 129 15.26 -13.23 10.42
CA ARG A 129 16.24 -13.49 9.36
C ARG A 129 15.65 -14.28 8.20
N ALA A 130 14.83 -15.30 8.47
CA ALA A 130 14.10 -16.02 7.44
C ALA A 130 13.19 -15.12 6.59
N ARG A 131 12.79 -13.95 7.12
CA ARG A 131 11.95 -12.96 6.41
C ARG A 131 12.73 -11.85 5.71
N LYS A 132 14.01 -11.61 6.07
CA LYS A 132 14.82 -10.49 5.55
C LYS A 132 15.08 -10.54 4.03
N GLY A 133 14.77 -11.67 3.39
CA GLY A 133 14.97 -11.85 1.95
C GLY A 133 16.45 -12.11 1.63
N PRO A 134 16.76 -12.46 0.38
CA PRO A 134 18.13 -12.61 -0.09
C PRO A 134 18.87 -11.26 -0.13
N ASP A 135 20.17 -11.28 -0.38
CA ASP A 135 20.98 -10.06 -0.53
C ASP A 135 20.42 -9.13 -1.63
N PRO A 136 20.11 -7.85 -1.31
CA PRO A 136 19.65 -6.87 -2.29
C PRO A 136 20.56 -6.70 -3.51
N ALA A 137 21.88 -6.92 -3.39
CA ALA A 137 22.82 -6.75 -4.49
C ALA A 137 22.55 -7.74 -5.65
N LEU A 138 22.00 -8.92 -5.35
CA LEU A 138 21.68 -9.94 -6.36
C LEU A 138 20.53 -9.52 -7.29
N PHE A 139 19.75 -8.50 -6.92
CA PHE A 139 18.65 -7.99 -7.75
C PHE A 139 19.12 -7.58 -9.15
N TYR A 140 20.26 -6.89 -9.27
CA TYR A 140 20.69 -6.30 -10.54
C TYR A 140 21.02 -7.36 -11.60
N SER A 141 21.68 -8.44 -11.19
CA SER A 141 22.00 -9.56 -12.10
C SER A 141 20.78 -10.46 -12.33
N LYS A 142 20.04 -10.78 -11.28
CA LYS A 142 18.89 -11.70 -11.34
C LYS A 142 17.67 -11.11 -12.03
N ALA A 143 17.52 -9.78 -12.05
CA ALA A 143 16.44 -9.10 -12.76
C ALA A 143 16.37 -9.50 -14.24
N TRP A 144 17.52 -9.76 -14.89
CA TRP A 144 17.55 -10.19 -16.28
C TRP A 144 17.33 -11.70 -16.43
N SER A 145 18.17 -12.51 -15.79
CA SER A 145 18.14 -13.97 -15.98
C SER A 145 16.80 -14.58 -15.59
N ASP A 146 16.28 -14.18 -14.43
CA ASP A 146 15.08 -14.81 -13.86
C ASP A 146 13.82 -14.29 -14.56
N SER A 147 13.80 -13.03 -15.01
CA SER A 147 12.66 -12.48 -15.76
C SER A 147 12.59 -13.04 -17.18
N TRP A 148 13.73 -13.32 -17.81
CA TRP A 148 13.76 -13.97 -19.12
C TRP A 148 13.27 -15.42 -19.04
N ALA A 149 13.80 -16.19 -18.07
CA ALA A 149 13.35 -17.55 -17.81
C ALA A 149 11.84 -17.61 -17.54
N PHE A 150 11.34 -16.72 -16.67
CA PHE A 150 9.92 -16.60 -16.36
C PHE A 150 9.06 -16.31 -17.60
N MET A 151 9.48 -15.37 -18.45
CA MET A 151 8.73 -14.99 -19.64
C MET A 151 8.66 -16.13 -20.67
N LEU A 152 9.75 -16.89 -20.85
CA LEU A 152 9.77 -18.06 -21.72
C LEU A 152 8.90 -19.21 -21.18
N GLU A 153 8.98 -19.47 -19.89
CA GLU A 153 8.17 -20.51 -19.22
C GLU A 153 6.67 -20.17 -19.28
N HIS A 154 6.32 -18.89 -19.05
CA HIS A 154 4.95 -18.40 -19.05
C HIS A 154 4.57 -17.61 -20.31
N TRP A 155 5.09 -17.98 -21.49
CA TRP A 155 4.81 -17.25 -22.75
C TRP A 155 3.30 -17.16 -23.08
N ARG A 156 2.51 -18.16 -22.66
CA ARG A 156 1.04 -18.15 -22.81
C ARG A 156 0.38 -17.00 -22.04
N LEU A 157 0.99 -16.56 -20.93
CA LEU A 157 0.54 -15.41 -20.16
C LEU A 157 0.78 -14.10 -20.90
N ALA A 158 1.92 -13.98 -21.59
CA ALA A 158 2.21 -12.85 -22.46
C ALA A 158 1.23 -12.80 -23.63
N VAL A 159 0.98 -13.92 -24.31
CA VAL A 159 0.01 -13.99 -25.41
C VAL A 159 -1.40 -13.64 -24.93
N ARG A 160 -1.83 -14.16 -23.78
CA ARG A 160 -3.12 -13.79 -23.17
C ARG A 160 -3.21 -12.29 -22.88
N THR A 161 -2.12 -11.71 -22.36
CA THR A 161 -2.04 -10.27 -22.09
C THR A 161 -2.10 -9.45 -23.37
N GLY A 162 -1.41 -9.87 -24.43
CA GLY A 162 -1.45 -9.23 -25.74
C GLY A 162 -2.84 -9.28 -26.35
N TRP A 163 -3.53 -10.42 -26.28
CA TRP A 163 -4.90 -10.55 -26.76
C TRP A 163 -5.86 -9.63 -26.03
N TYR A 164 -5.74 -9.55 -24.71
CA TYR A 164 -6.57 -8.66 -23.91
C TYR A 164 -6.34 -7.19 -24.24
N LEU A 165 -5.07 -6.75 -24.28
CA LEU A 165 -4.71 -5.37 -24.58
C LEU A 165 -5.14 -4.97 -26.00
N ALA A 166 -4.94 -5.86 -26.98
CA ALA A 166 -5.46 -5.68 -28.32
C ALA A 166 -6.99 -5.49 -28.28
N SER A 167 -7.71 -6.46 -27.73
CA SER A 167 -9.19 -6.45 -27.66
C SER A 167 -9.74 -5.17 -27.03
N MET A 168 -9.19 -4.75 -25.89
CA MET A 168 -9.63 -3.54 -25.22
C MET A 168 -9.25 -2.27 -25.99
N SER A 169 -8.07 -2.22 -26.61
CA SER A 169 -7.66 -1.07 -27.43
C SER A 169 -8.53 -0.91 -28.68
N ILE A 170 -8.97 -2.02 -29.28
CA ILE A 170 -9.91 -2.03 -30.39
C ILE A 170 -11.26 -1.53 -29.91
N LEU A 171 -11.75 -2.02 -28.78
CA LEU A 171 -13.02 -1.57 -28.19
C LEU A 171 -13.00 -0.08 -27.87
N VAL A 172 -11.91 0.44 -27.28
CA VAL A 172 -11.70 1.88 -27.06
C VAL A 172 -11.77 2.65 -28.38
N SER A 173 -11.13 2.13 -29.43
CA SER A 173 -11.10 2.77 -30.75
C SER A 173 -12.50 2.82 -31.38
N ILE A 174 -13.25 1.71 -31.36
CA ILE A 174 -14.64 1.63 -31.84
C ILE A 174 -15.54 2.59 -31.07
N CYS A 175 -15.48 2.56 -29.74
CA CYS A 175 -16.34 3.41 -28.93
C CYS A 175 -16.00 4.90 -29.12
N SER A 176 -14.72 5.23 -29.27
CA SER A 176 -14.26 6.60 -29.55
C SER A 176 -14.76 7.08 -30.92
N PHE A 177 -14.72 6.22 -31.94
CA PHE A 177 -15.31 6.50 -33.24
C PHE A 177 -16.82 6.76 -33.11
N MET A 178 -17.55 5.95 -32.35
CA MET A 178 -18.99 6.16 -32.13
C MET A 178 -19.29 7.48 -31.39
N VAL A 179 -18.42 7.92 -30.46
CA VAL A 179 -18.54 9.25 -29.83
C VAL A 179 -18.41 10.37 -30.86
N ALA A 180 -17.49 10.23 -31.81
CA ALA A 180 -17.31 11.21 -32.89
C ALA A 180 -18.48 11.18 -33.90
N PHE A 181 -19.07 9.99 -34.13
CA PHE A 181 -20.16 9.78 -35.07
C PHE A 181 -21.53 10.21 -34.53
N CYS A 182 -21.79 10.05 -33.24
CA CYS A 182 -23.08 10.41 -32.65
C CYS A 182 -23.22 11.93 -32.45
N GLU A 183 -24.27 12.51 -33.05
CA GLU A 183 -24.63 13.92 -32.86
C GLU A 183 -25.44 14.16 -31.59
N GLY A 184 -26.25 13.17 -31.16
CA GLY A 184 -27.14 13.28 -30.00
C GLY A 184 -26.41 13.21 -28.66
N GLY A 185 -26.78 14.08 -27.70
CA GLY A 185 -26.19 14.13 -26.36
C GLY A 185 -26.26 12.80 -25.58
N PRO A 186 -27.43 12.16 -25.41
CA PRO A 186 -27.54 10.93 -24.62
C PRO A 186 -26.76 9.75 -25.20
N THR A 187 -26.81 9.54 -26.52
CA THR A 187 -26.08 8.46 -27.19
C THR A 187 -24.57 8.71 -27.19
N LYS A 188 -24.14 9.96 -27.38
CA LYS A 188 -22.73 10.35 -27.27
C LYS A 188 -22.20 10.14 -25.85
N PHE A 189 -22.98 10.48 -24.82
CA PHE A 189 -22.61 10.20 -23.43
C PHE A 189 -22.47 8.70 -23.15
N PHE A 190 -23.39 7.88 -23.65
CA PHE A 190 -23.30 6.42 -23.53
C PHE A 190 -21.99 5.86 -24.11
N TRP A 191 -21.66 6.22 -25.36
CA TRP A 191 -20.43 5.76 -26.01
C TRP A 191 -19.17 6.32 -25.35
N PHE A 192 -19.24 7.53 -24.80
CA PHE A 192 -18.15 8.12 -24.02
C PHE A 192 -17.89 7.30 -22.75
N CYS A 193 -18.94 6.95 -22.00
CA CYS A 193 -18.83 6.08 -20.84
C CYS A 193 -18.25 4.71 -21.21
N LEU A 194 -18.69 4.11 -22.32
CA LEU A 194 -18.17 2.81 -22.76
C LEU A 194 -16.70 2.89 -23.18
N THR A 195 -16.28 3.99 -23.82
CA THR A 195 -14.88 4.28 -24.13
C THR A 195 -14.05 4.35 -22.84
N ALA A 196 -14.52 5.12 -21.85
CA ALA A 196 -13.83 5.27 -20.57
C ALA A 196 -13.72 3.93 -19.82
N LEU A 197 -14.79 3.13 -19.77
CA LEU A 197 -14.78 1.81 -19.14
C LEU A 197 -13.80 0.86 -19.83
N SER A 198 -13.75 0.86 -21.17
CA SER A 198 -12.84 0.02 -21.95
C SER A 198 -11.37 0.43 -21.74
N PHE A 199 -11.11 1.74 -21.65
CA PHE A 199 -9.79 2.29 -21.34
C PHE A 199 -9.34 1.92 -19.92
N PHE A 200 -10.22 2.01 -18.92
CA PHE A 200 -9.91 1.53 -17.57
C PHE A 200 -9.73 0.01 -17.53
N GLY A 201 -10.49 -0.76 -18.31
CA GLY A 201 -10.28 -2.20 -18.45
C GLY A 201 -8.86 -2.51 -18.93
N MET A 202 -8.41 -1.80 -19.96
CA MET A 202 -7.06 -1.92 -20.52
C MET A 202 -5.96 -1.66 -19.48
N LEU A 203 -5.99 -0.52 -18.79
CA LEU A 203 -5.01 -0.17 -17.76
C LEU A 203 -5.09 -1.12 -16.56
N GLY A 204 -6.31 -1.50 -16.19
CA GLY A 204 -6.59 -2.37 -15.07
C GLY A 204 -6.01 -3.76 -15.23
N TRP A 205 -5.93 -4.28 -16.46
CA TRP A 205 -5.38 -5.61 -16.71
C TRP A 205 -3.89 -5.68 -16.47
N VAL A 206 -3.15 -4.67 -16.96
CA VAL A 206 -1.71 -4.55 -16.70
C VAL A 206 -1.47 -4.48 -15.19
N TRP A 207 -2.27 -3.70 -14.48
CA TRP A 207 -2.16 -3.60 -13.02
C TRP A 207 -2.52 -4.91 -12.30
N HIS A 208 -3.60 -5.58 -12.71
CA HIS A 208 -4.04 -6.87 -12.16
C HIS A 208 -2.97 -7.94 -12.33
N MET A 209 -2.41 -8.06 -13.53
CA MET A 209 -1.35 -9.00 -13.83
C MET A 209 -0.07 -8.69 -13.06
N THR A 210 0.29 -7.41 -12.94
CA THR A 210 1.42 -6.97 -12.12
C THR A 210 1.24 -7.41 -10.66
N TYR A 211 0.04 -7.25 -10.08
CA TYR A 211 -0.25 -7.73 -8.73
C TYR A 211 -0.07 -9.24 -8.61
N LYS A 212 -0.60 -10.03 -9.54
CA LYS A 212 -0.51 -11.50 -9.48
C LYS A 212 0.93 -12.00 -9.62
N VAL A 213 1.72 -11.39 -10.49
CA VAL A 213 3.14 -11.73 -10.66
C VAL A 213 3.96 -11.33 -9.44
N ILE A 214 3.73 -10.14 -8.86
CA ILE A 214 4.39 -9.73 -7.61
C ILE A 214 3.98 -10.67 -6.47
N GLU A 215 2.69 -10.94 -6.29
CA GLU A 215 2.16 -11.83 -5.26
C GLU A 215 2.80 -13.22 -5.36
N SER A 216 2.80 -13.81 -6.55
CA SER A 216 3.45 -15.11 -6.83
C SER A 216 4.95 -15.09 -6.52
N THR A 217 5.66 -14.03 -6.91
CA THR A 217 7.11 -13.88 -6.62
C THR A 217 7.39 -13.72 -5.12
N MET A 218 6.45 -13.11 -4.39
CA MET A 218 6.58 -12.85 -2.96
C MET A 218 6.20 -14.07 -2.11
N THR A 219 5.19 -14.83 -2.51
CA THR A 219 4.77 -16.06 -1.81
C THR A 219 5.50 -17.31 -2.28
N ARG A 220 6.19 -17.24 -3.43
CA ARG A 220 6.76 -18.39 -4.15
C ARG A 220 5.71 -19.45 -4.50
N ASP A 221 4.49 -19.01 -4.82
CA ASP A 221 3.39 -19.86 -5.27
C ASP A 221 3.04 -19.51 -6.73
N GLU A 222 3.53 -20.32 -7.66
CA GLU A 222 3.30 -20.14 -9.10
C GLU A 222 1.89 -20.56 -9.53
N LYS A 223 1.18 -21.35 -8.71
CA LYS A 223 -0.23 -21.75 -8.98
C LYS A 223 -1.20 -20.56 -8.94
N LEU A 224 -0.75 -19.40 -8.47
CA LEU A 224 -1.48 -18.14 -8.54
C LEU A 224 -1.60 -17.61 -9.97
N LEU A 225 -0.67 -17.98 -10.86
CA LEU A 225 -0.64 -17.55 -12.26
C LEU A 225 -1.53 -18.41 -13.17
N ASP A 226 -1.72 -19.69 -12.83
CA ASP A 226 -2.62 -20.58 -13.58
C ASP A 226 -4.10 -20.24 -13.37
N ARG A 227 -4.44 -19.73 -12.18
CA ARG A 227 -5.81 -19.42 -11.74
C ARG A 227 -6.25 -17.98 -12.05
N VAL A 228 -5.62 -17.34 -13.03
CA VAL A 228 -6.01 -15.98 -13.45
C VAL A 228 -7.30 -16.09 -14.27
N HIS A 229 -8.43 -15.90 -13.59
CA HIS A 229 -9.73 -15.72 -14.21
C HIS A 229 -9.93 -14.27 -14.62
N PHE A 230 -10.51 -14.06 -15.79
CA PHE A 230 -10.89 -12.73 -16.24
C PHE A 230 -12.19 -12.30 -15.55
N ASP A 231 -12.11 -11.22 -14.77
CA ASP A 231 -13.26 -10.53 -14.19
C ASP A 231 -13.20 -9.06 -14.63
N LEU A 232 -14.11 -8.68 -15.53
CA LEU A 232 -14.16 -7.35 -16.10
C LEU A 232 -14.31 -6.26 -15.02
N PHE A 233 -15.13 -6.50 -13.99
CA PHE A 233 -15.38 -5.50 -12.95
C PHE A 233 -14.16 -5.30 -12.06
N ALA A 234 -13.51 -6.40 -11.66
CA ALA A 234 -12.28 -6.34 -10.88
C ALA A 234 -11.18 -5.60 -11.66
N VAL A 235 -11.06 -5.88 -12.95
CA VAL A 235 -10.08 -5.24 -13.83
C VAL A 235 -10.36 -3.74 -13.98
N ILE A 236 -11.59 -3.34 -14.32
CA ILE A 236 -11.97 -1.92 -14.42
C ILE A 236 -11.72 -1.17 -13.10
N SER A 237 -12.03 -1.78 -11.96
CA SER A 237 -11.79 -1.16 -10.64
C SER A 237 -10.30 -0.91 -10.37
N LEU A 238 -9.42 -1.80 -10.83
CA LEU A 238 -7.97 -1.63 -10.75
C LEU A 238 -7.46 -0.60 -11.76
N GLY A 239 -8.12 -0.45 -12.91
CA GLY A 239 -7.84 0.62 -13.87
C GLY A 239 -8.18 2.01 -13.31
N LEU A 240 -9.33 2.14 -12.65
CA LEU A 240 -9.68 3.38 -11.96
C LEU A 240 -8.65 3.69 -10.86
N ARG A 241 -8.16 2.67 -10.16
CA ARG A 241 -7.08 2.82 -9.17
C ARG A 241 -5.79 3.34 -9.80
N PHE A 242 -5.39 2.88 -10.99
CA PHE A 242 -4.22 3.39 -11.70
C PHE A 242 -4.29 4.92 -11.85
N VAL A 243 -5.47 5.42 -12.24
CA VAL A 243 -5.72 6.84 -12.48
C VAL A 243 -5.84 7.61 -11.17
N LEU A 244 -6.58 7.09 -10.19
CA LEU A 244 -6.82 7.79 -8.92
C LEU A 244 -5.61 7.78 -7.98
N TRP A 245 -4.73 6.79 -8.07
CA TRP A 245 -3.62 6.64 -7.13
C TRP A 245 -2.67 7.83 -7.10
N PRO A 246 -2.19 8.40 -8.23
CA PRO A 246 -1.40 9.63 -8.22
C PRO A 246 -2.13 10.80 -7.57
N TRP A 247 -3.42 10.99 -7.88
CA TRP A 247 -4.23 12.05 -7.28
C TRP A 247 -4.34 11.90 -5.76
N VAL A 248 -4.57 10.69 -5.26
CA VAL A 248 -4.69 10.40 -3.82
C VAL A 248 -3.35 10.60 -3.10
N VAL A 249 -2.25 10.10 -3.66
CA VAL A 249 -0.91 10.24 -3.06
C VAL A 249 -0.51 11.72 -3.00
N LEU A 250 -0.85 12.49 -4.03
CA LEU A 250 -0.53 13.91 -4.11
C LEU A 250 -1.52 14.81 -3.37
N ILE A 251 -2.56 14.30 -2.69
CA ILE A 251 -3.52 15.16 -1.93
C ILE A 251 -2.84 16.25 -1.10
N PRO A 252 -1.76 15.98 -0.33
CA PRO A 252 -1.07 17.02 0.43
C PRO A 252 -0.51 18.15 -0.45
N SER A 253 0.01 17.86 -1.64
CA SER A 253 0.51 18.90 -2.55
C SER A 253 -0.63 19.70 -3.17
N HIS A 254 -1.80 19.10 -3.44
CA HIS A 254 -2.97 19.83 -3.92
C HIS A 254 -3.42 20.92 -2.93
N PHE A 255 -3.39 20.64 -1.63
CA PHE A 255 -3.72 21.65 -0.61
C PHE A 255 -2.75 22.83 -0.63
N VAL A 256 -1.45 22.56 -0.76
CA VAL A 256 -0.42 23.61 -0.84
C VAL A 256 -0.58 24.44 -2.12
N VAL A 257 -0.72 23.79 -3.27
CA VAL A 257 -0.93 24.46 -4.57
C VAL A 257 -2.22 25.27 -4.56
N GLY A 258 -3.31 24.72 -4.02
CA GLY A 258 -4.59 25.42 -3.90
C GLY A 258 -4.50 26.65 -3.01
N ALA A 259 -3.82 26.57 -1.87
CA ALA A 259 -3.61 27.72 -0.99
C ALA A 259 -2.77 28.83 -1.67
N VAL A 260 -1.69 28.45 -2.36
CA VAL A 260 -0.87 29.41 -3.12
C VAL A 260 -1.65 30.00 -4.29
N PHE A 261 -2.46 29.19 -4.99
CA PHE A 261 -3.32 29.65 -6.08
C PHE A 261 -4.33 30.69 -5.58
N ILE A 262 -5.00 30.44 -4.46
CA ILE A 262 -5.95 31.38 -3.84
C ILE A 262 -5.23 32.67 -3.45
N LEU A 263 -4.05 32.57 -2.81
CA LEU A 263 -3.25 33.74 -2.43
C LEU A 263 -2.87 34.58 -3.66
N MET A 264 -2.40 33.94 -4.73
CA MET A 264 -2.02 34.61 -5.98
C MET A 264 -3.23 35.24 -6.69
N LEU A 265 -4.37 34.56 -6.66
CA LEU A 265 -5.62 35.09 -7.22
C LEU A 265 -6.08 36.32 -6.44
N LEU A 266 -6.02 36.30 -5.11
CA LEU A 266 -6.31 37.48 -4.27
C LEU A 266 -5.37 38.65 -4.57
N THR A 267 -4.05 38.40 -4.71
CA THR A 267 -3.11 39.47 -5.10
C THR A 267 -3.38 40.00 -6.51
N GLY A 268 -3.80 39.14 -7.44
CA GLY A 268 -4.22 39.55 -8.78
C GLY A 268 -5.47 40.42 -8.75
N MET A 269 -6.48 40.05 -7.96
CA MET A 269 -7.70 40.84 -7.80
C MET A 269 -7.41 42.24 -7.22
N ILE A 270 -6.52 42.33 -6.23
CA ILE A 270 -6.07 43.62 -5.68
C ILE A 270 -5.35 44.45 -6.76
N ALA A 271 -4.49 43.81 -7.57
CA ALA A 271 -3.80 44.47 -8.67
C ALA A 271 -4.77 44.96 -9.76
N ALA A 272 -5.83 44.20 -10.03
CA ALA A 272 -6.90 44.57 -10.96
C ALA A 272 -7.71 45.77 -10.44
N GLU A 273 -8.05 45.79 -9.15
CA GLU A 273 -8.70 46.94 -8.50
C GLU A 273 -7.81 48.20 -8.53
N ALA A 274 -6.48 48.03 -8.45
CA ALA A 274 -5.50 49.10 -8.60
C ALA A 274 -5.27 49.56 -10.06
N GLY A 275 -6.05 49.03 -11.03
CA GLY A 275 -5.96 49.40 -12.45
C GLY A 275 -4.80 48.74 -13.21
N SER A 276 -4.05 47.83 -12.59
CA SER A 276 -2.90 47.16 -13.22
C SER A 276 -3.29 45.84 -13.88
N VAL A 277 -3.75 45.92 -15.13
CA VAL A 277 -4.10 44.74 -15.95
C VAL A 277 -2.88 43.81 -16.13
N GLU A 278 -1.68 44.37 -16.30
CA GLU A 278 -0.43 43.60 -16.39
C GLU A 278 -0.12 42.84 -15.09
N GLY A 279 -0.39 43.45 -13.92
CA GLY A 279 -0.20 42.81 -12.61
C GLY A 279 -1.15 41.63 -12.41
N PHE A 280 -2.39 41.75 -12.87
CA PHE A 280 -3.38 40.66 -12.86
C PHE A 280 -2.92 39.48 -13.71
N PHE A 281 -2.56 39.69 -14.98
CA PHE A 281 -2.11 38.59 -15.86
C PHE A 281 -0.77 37.99 -15.42
N ALA A 282 0.15 38.80 -14.88
CA ALA A 282 1.40 38.29 -14.31
C ALA A 282 1.15 37.34 -13.14
N SER A 283 0.22 37.69 -12.23
CA SER A 283 -0.14 36.82 -11.10
C SER A 283 -0.76 35.49 -11.53
N LEU A 284 -1.64 35.51 -12.55
CA LEU A 284 -2.23 34.30 -13.14
C LEU A 284 -1.18 33.45 -13.86
N GLY A 285 -0.26 34.07 -14.60
CA GLY A 285 0.82 33.39 -15.29
C GLY A 285 1.78 32.65 -14.35
N VAL A 286 2.23 33.32 -13.27
CA VAL A 286 3.07 32.69 -12.24
C VAL A 286 2.34 31.54 -11.56
N SER A 287 1.05 31.72 -11.25
CA SER A 287 0.22 30.67 -10.64
C SER A 287 0.08 29.45 -11.55
N PHE A 288 -0.13 29.65 -12.85
CA PHE A 288 -0.23 28.57 -13.83
C PHE A 288 1.11 27.81 -14.01
N ILE A 289 2.24 28.52 -14.09
CA ILE A 289 3.56 27.89 -14.18
C ILE A 289 3.86 27.07 -12.91
N LEU A 290 3.58 27.62 -11.73
CA LEU A 290 3.76 26.90 -10.46
C LEU A 290 2.90 25.63 -10.43
N MET A 291 1.66 25.72 -10.89
CA MET A 291 0.75 24.58 -10.99
C MET A 291 1.33 23.48 -11.91
N LEU A 292 1.84 23.84 -13.08
CA LEU A 292 2.46 22.90 -14.01
C LEU A 292 3.73 22.26 -13.42
N VAL A 293 4.59 23.04 -12.76
CA VAL A 293 5.82 22.53 -12.15
C VAL A 293 5.50 21.57 -11.00
N VAL A 294 4.57 21.93 -10.11
CA VAL A 294 4.21 21.08 -8.97
C VAL A 294 3.48 19.81 -9.40
N TYR A 295 2.52 19.91 -10.32
CA TYR A 295 1.84 18.70 -10.81
C TYR A 295 2.74 17.85 -11.71
N GLY A 296 3.56 18.47 -12.56
CA GLY A 296 4.53 17.77 -13.40
C GLY A 296 5.55 17.00 -12.57
N SER A 297 6.16 17.64 -11.56
CA SER A 297 7.07 16.98 -10.63
C SER A 297 6.38 15.93 -9.75
N GLY A 298 5.14 16.18 -9.32
CA GLY A 298 4.33 15.21 -8.59
C GLY A 298 4.00 13.96 -9.41
N LEU A 299 3.64 14.13 -10.69
CA LEU A 299 3.39 13.00 -11.60
C LEU A 299 4.68 12.22 -11.90
N LEU A 300 5.80 12.91 -12.09
CA LEU A 300 7.12 12.26 -12.23
C LEU A 300 7.48 11.47 -10.97
N PHE A 301 7.21 12.02 -9.78
CA PHE A 301 7.37 11.31 -8.52
C PHE A 301 6.50 10.05 -8.48
N CYS A 302 5.20 10.15 -8.82
CA CYS A 302 4.31 8.99 -8.86
C CYS A 302 4.78 7.93 -9.86
N LEU A 303 5.31 8.35 -11.02
CA LEU A 303 5.92 7.44 -11.98
C LEU A 303 7.11 6.71 -11.35
N LEU A 304 8.10 7.41 -10.81
CA LEU A 304 9.27 6.80 -10.15
C LEU A 304 8.88 5.89 -8.97
N ALA A 305 7.80 6.25 -8.28
CA ALA A 305 7.27 5.52 -7.13
C ALA A 305 6.49 4.25 -7.52
N TYR A 306 5.98 4.16 -8.75
CA TYR A 306 5.12 3.08 -9.23
C TYR A 306 5.60 1.65 -8.90
N PRO A 307 6.86 1.24 -9.22
CA PRO A 307 7.29 -0.13 -8.95
C PRO A 307 7.34 -0.43 -7.44
N LEU A 308 7.76 0.53 -6.63
CA LEU A 308 7.80 0.39 -5.17
C LEU A 308 6.39 0.37 -4.57
N ALA A 309 5.50 1.23 -5.09
CA ALA A 309 4.13 1.34 -4.63
C ALA A 309 3.36 0.05 -4.89
N THR A 310 3.43 -0.50 -6.11
CA THR A 310 2.74 -1.75 -6.48
C THR A 310 3.17 -2.92 -5.60
N VAL A 311 4.45 -3.03 -5.23
CA VAL A 311 4.91 -4.02 -4.24
C VAL A 311 4.21 -3.83 -2.88
N HIS A 312 4.11 -2.61 -2.38
CA HIS A 312 3.40 -2.32 -1.13
C HIS A 312 1.89 -2.56 -1.20
N LEU A 313 1.29 -2.40 -2.38
CA LEU A 313 -0.14 -2.60 -2.58
C LEU A 313 -0.54 -4.09 -2.65
N THR A 314 0.41 -4.99 -2.87
CA THR A 314 0.19 -6.45 -2.74
C THR A 314 0.29 -6.95 -1.30
N GLN A 315 0.69 -6.10 -0.36
CA GLN A 315 0.79 -6.48 1.05
C GLN A 315 -0.58 -6.45 1.73
N LYS A 316 -0.71 -7.21 2.82
CA LYS A 316 -1.90 -7.19 3.68
C LYS A 316 -2.28 -5.78 4.13
N TYR A 317 -1.30 -4.94 4.44
CA TYR A 317 -1.49 -3.53 4.80
C TYR A 317 -0.94 -2.62 3.72
N THR A 318 -1.84 -2.01 2.94
CA THR A 318 -1.47 -1.26 1.73
C THR A 318 -1.14 0.22 1.98
N TYR A 319 -1.35 0.73 3.21
CA TYR A 319 -1.32 2.16 3.52
C TYR A 319 -0.03 2.88 3.12
N LYS A 320 1.13 2.22 3.18
CA LYS A 320 2.43 2.84 2.86
C LYS A 320 2.51 3.36 1.42
N ALA A 321 1.82 2.71 0.49
CA ALA A 321 1.80 3.12 -0.91
C ALA A 321 0.82 4.25 -1.22
N TRP A 322 -0.10 4.57 -0.30
CA TRP A 322 -1.06 5.66 -0.45
C TRP A 322 -0.61 6.96 0.22
N ILE A 323 0.49 6.91 0.97
CA ILE A 323 0.97 8.00 1.79
C ILE A 323 2.23 8.61 1.16
N LEU A 324 2.16 9.90 0.83
CA LEU A 324 3.25 10.63 0.16
C LEU A 324 4.61 10.52 0.85
N TRP A 325 4.73 10.89 2.13
CA TRP A 325 6.04 10.90 2.82
C TRP A 325 6.55 9.49 3.16
N GLU A 326 5.67 8.51 3.36
CA GLU A 326 6.11 7.12 3.55
C GLU A 326 6.69 6.59 2.23
N LEU A 327 5.99 6.85 1.13
CA LEU A 327 6.45 6.48 -0.20
C LEU A 327 7.73 7.23 -0.58
N LEU A 328 7.85 8.52 -0.25
CA LEU A 328 9.08 9.29 -0.43
C LEU A 328 10.26 8.68 0.34
N LYS A 329 10.08 8.30 1.61
CA LYS A 329 11.11 7.60 2.40
C LYS A 329 11.51 6.28 1.75
N ILE A 330 10.55 5.54 1.21
CA ILE A 330 10.80 4.24 0.54
C ILE A 330 11.60 4.46 -0.75
N ILE A 331 11.23 5.45 -1.56
CA ILE A 331 11.95 5.81 -2.80
C ILE A 331 13.36 6.26 -2.49
N LEU A 332 13.55 7.18 -1.54
CA LEU A 332 14.89 7.69 -1.19
C LEU A 332 15.83 6.56 -0.74
N LYS A 333 15.31 5.56 -0.01
CA LYS A 333 16.08 4.38 0.39
C LYS A 333 16.32 3.37 -0.74
N ASN A 334 15.49 3.37 -1.77
CA ASN A 334 15.50 2.39 -2.85
C ASN A 334 15.61 3.07 -4.23
N PHE A 335 16.27 4.22 -4.30
CA PHE A 335 16.33 5.04 -5.51
C PHE A 335 17.05 4.29 -6.64
N GLY A 336 18.21 3.69 -6.34
CA GLY A 336 18.97 2.87 -7.29
C GLY A 336 18.15 1.72 -7.89
N PRO A 337 17.54 0.84 -7.08
CA PRO A 337 16.65 -0.21 -7.58
C PRO A 337 15.44 0.30 -8.38
N ALA A 338 14.83 1.42 -7.98
CA ALA A 338 13.71 2.02 -8.70
C ALA A 338 14.13 2.58 -10.08
N CYS A 339 15.23 3.32 -10.16
CA CYS A 339 15.77 3.80 -11.44
C CYS A 339 16.18 2.62 -12.34
N TYR A 340 16.79 1.59 -11.77
CA TYR A 340 17.17 0.40 -12.52
C TYR A 340 15.95 -0.31 -13.14
N PHE A 341 14.83 -0.38 -12.43
CA PHE A 341 13.57 -0.89 -12.98
C PHE A 341 13.17 -0.13 -14.26
N PHE A 342 13.26 1.20 -14.28
CA PHE A 342 12.93 2.00 -15.46
C PHE A 342 13.95 1.85 -16.60
N VAL A 343 15.24 1.70 -16.29
CA VAL A 343 16.27 1.40 -17.30
C VAL A 343 15.95 0.06 -17.98
N VAL A 344 15.66 -0.98 -17.20
CA VAL A 344 15.28 -2.29 -17.75
C VAL A 344 13.96 -2.19 -18.54
N ALA A 345 12.96 -1.46 -18.02
CA ALA A 345 11.69 -1.23 -18.72
C ALA A 345 11.88 -0.54 -20.07
N LEU A 346 12.72 0.48 -20.13
CA LEU A 346 13.03 1.19 -21.36
C LEU A 346 13.71 0.25 -22.36
N VAL A 347 14.78 -0.45 -21.96
CA VAL A 347 15.56 -1.33 -22.85
C VAL A 347 14.69 -2.45 -23.43
N VAL A 348 13.88 -3.12 -22.61
CA VAL A 348 13.05 -4.23 -23.07
C VAL A 348 11.84 -3.73 -23.89
N ALA A 349 11.37 -2.50 -23.66
CA ALA A 349 10.31 -1.90 -24.45
C ALA A 349 10.76 -1.37 -25.83
N LEU A 350 12.06 -1.14 -26.06
CA LEU A 350 12.57 -0.57 -27.32
C LEU A 350 12.05 -1.27 -28.58
N PRO A 351 12.04 -2.62 -28.69
CA PRO A 351 11.51 -3.28 -29.89
C PRO A 351 10.03 -2.98 -30.13
N ALA A 352 9.22 -2.96 -29.06
CA ALA A 352 7.79 -2.63 -29.15
C ALA A 352 7.57 -1.15 -29.49
N LEU A 353 8.40 -0.24 -28.96
CA LEU A 353 8.36 1.18 -29.30
C LEU A 353 8.73 1.44 -30.76
N ILE A 354 9.74 0.74 -31.30
CA ILE A 354 10.11 0.82 -32.72
C ILE A 354 8.94 0.36 -33.60
N LEU A 355 8.26 -0.74 -33.24
CA LEU A 355 7.05 -1.20 -33.92
C LEU A 355 5.88 -0.21 -33.78
N ALA A 356 5.85 0.62 -32.72
CA ALA A 356 4.83 1.64 -32.52
C ALA A 356 5.01 2.86 -33.44
N ILE A 357 6.23 3.17 -33.87
CA ILE A 357 6.53 4.35 -34.71
C ILE A 357 5.60 4.45 -35.93
N PRO A 358 5.46 3.44 -36.81
CA PRO A 358 4.56 3.54 -37.96
C PRO A 358 3.09 3.72 -37.56
N VAL A 359 2.65 3.09 -36.46
CA VAL A 359 1.29 3.25 -35.92
C VAL A 359 1.09 4.70 -35.44
N ILE A 360 2.05 5.24 -34.70
CA ILE A 360 2.03 6.61 -34.19
C ILE A 360 2.00 7.61 -35.36
N PHE A 361 2.85 7.46 -36.36
CA PHE A 361 2.86 8.33 -37.55
C PHE A 361 1.57 8.25 -38.37
N ALA A 362 0.91 7.09 -38.41
CA ALA A 362 -0.40 6.94 -39.04
C ALA A 362 -1.54 7.62 -38.24
N LEU A 363 -1.41 7.70 -36.91
CA LEU A 363 -2.43 8.24 -36.01
C LEU A 363 -2.25 9.71 -35.63
N LEU A 364 -1.02 10.22 -35.57
CA LEU A 364 -0.71 11.58 -35.08
C LEU A 364 -1.34 12.73 -35.89
N PRO A 365 -1.41 12.67 -37.24
CA PRO A 365 -1.90 13.80 -38.04
C PRO A 365 -3.36 14.18 -37.77
N THR A 366 -4.18 13.21 -37.32
CA THR A 366 -5.62 13.41 -37.12
C THR A 366 -6.09 13.05 -35.71
N LEU A 367 -5.22 12.46 -34.87
CA LEU A 367 -5.56 11.78 -33.61
C LEU A 367 -6.72 10.78 -33.75
N ASN A 368 -7.03 10.41 -35.00
CA ASN A 368 -8.20 9.66 -35.38
C ASN A 368 -7.76 8.47 -36.24
N PRO A 369 -7.76 7.24 -35.69
CA PRO A 369 -7.46 6.02 -36.45
C PRO A 369 -8.33 5.81 -37.68
N PHE A 370 -9.45 6.53 -37.75
CA PHE A 370 -10.51 6.33 -38.70
C PHE A 370 -10.51 7.37 -39.84
N SER A 371 -9.53 8.29 -39.87
CA SER A 371 -9.42 9.32 -40.91
C SER A 371 -8.00 9.34 -41.51
N ALA A 372 -7.54 8.17 -41.95
CA ALA A 372 -6.27 8.06 -42.66
C ALA A 372 -6.52 8.22 -44.17
N ALA A 373 -5.78 9.12 -44.82
CA ALA A 373 -5.91 9.39 -46.26
C ALA A 373 -5.89 8.13 -47.17
N PRO A 374 -5.12 7.06 -46.87
CA PRO A 374 -5.19 5.81 -47.63
C PRO A 374 -6.55 5.11 -47.53
N ILE A 375 -7.21 5.17 -46.38
CA ILE A 375 -8.52 4.52 -46.17
C ILE A 375 -9.61 5.31 -46.88
N ASP A 376 -9.55 6.64 -46.85
CA ASP A 376 -10.46 7.50 -47.60
C ASP A 376 -10.33 7.26 -49.11
N TYR A 377 -9.11 7.11 -49.62
CA TYR A 377 -8.86 6.77 -51.03
C TYR A 377 -9.47 5.43 -51.44
N VAL A 378 -9.22 4.37 -50.65
CA VAL A 378 -9.78 3.03 -50.92
C VAL A 378 -11.30 3.03 -50.80
N THR A 379 -11.85 3.71 -49.80
CA THR A 379 -13.29 3.83 -49.59
C THR A 379 -13.95 4.56 -50.77
N GLY A 380 -13.37 5.69 -51.20
CA GLY A 380 -13.85 6.44 -52.36
C GLY A 380 -13.88 5.59 -53.63
N GLY A 381 -12.82 4.82 -53.88
CA GLY A 381 -12.73 3.91 -55.04
C GLY A 381 -13.75 2.77 -55.00
N ILE A 382 -13.98 2.15 -53.84
CA ILE A 382 -15.01 1.10 -53.70
C ILE A 382 -16.41 1.69 -53.85
N THR A 383 -16.65 2.88 -53.29
CA THR A 383 -17.95 3.56 -53.37
C THR A 383 -18.30 3.91 -54.82
N SER A 384 -17.36 4.51 -55.57
CA SER A 384 -17.58 4.84 -56.99
C SER A 384 -17.79 3.58 -57.83
N TRP A 385 -17.03 2.51 -57.57
CA TRP A 385 -17.20 1.24 -58.28
C TRP A 385 -18.59 0.61 -58.06
N ILE A 386 -19.14 0.69 -56.85
CA ILE A 386 -20.50 0.19 -56.56
C ILE A 386 -21.57 1.03 -57.26
N LEU A 387 -21.42 2.37 -57.27
CA LEU A 387 -22.36 3.27 -57.94
C LEU A 387 -22.38 3.04 -59.46
N GLU A 388 -21.21 2.79 -60.06
CA GLU A 388 -21.10 2.40 -61.47
C GLU A 388 -21.82 1.08 -61.76
N LEU A 389 -21.66 0.06 -60.90
CA LEU A 389 -22.38 -1.22 -61.04
C LEU A 389 -23.90 -1.08 -60.90
N ALA A 390 -24.36 -0.11 -60.10
CA ALA A 390 -25.78 0.18 -59.92
C ALA A 390 -26.40 0.97 -61.09
N GLY A 391 -25.60 1.33 -62.10
CA GLY A 391 -26.05 2.09 -63.28
C GLY A 391 -26.06 3.61 -63.07
N GLU A 392 -25.53 4.12 -61.96
CA GLU A 392 -25.33 5.56 -61.73
C GLU A 392 -23.99 6.03 -62.32
N SER A 393 -23.82 5.88 -63.63
CA SER A 393 -22.57 6.26 -64.30
C SER A 393 -22.30 7.77 -64.17
N GLY A 394 -21.20 8.14 -63.52
CA GLY A 394 -20.76 9.52 -63.34
C GLY A 394 -21.12 10.14 -61.98
N SER A 395 -21.76 9.40 -61.06
CA SER A 395 -21.86 9.84 -59.67
C SER A 395 -20.52 9.66 -58.95
N HIS A 396 -19.98 10.75 -58.40
CA HIS A 396 -18.78 10.69 -57.59
C HIS A 396 -19.14 10.24 -56.18
N ALA A 397 -18.23 9.52 -55.51
CA ALA A 397 -18.38 9.18 -54.11
C ALA A 397 -18.53 10.46 -53.28
N GLU A 398 -19.76 10.79 -52.87
CA GLU A 398 -20.00 11.91 -51.97
C GLU A 398 -19.42 11.58 -50.60
N ALA A 399 -18.41 12.36 -50.18
CA ALA A 399 -17.82 12.27 -48.86
C ALA A 399 -18.91 12.50 -47.81
N GLY A 400 -19.33 11.42 -47.13
CA GLY A 400 -20.40 11.44 -46.13
C GLY A 400 -21.73 10.85 -46.57
N GLY A 401 -21.88 10.37 -47.81
CA GLY A 401 -23.04 9.60 -48.26
C GLY A 401 -23.21 8.29 -47.46
N TRP A 402 -24.44 7.76 -47.39
CA TRP A 402 -24.74 6.58 -46.58
C TRP A 402 -23.93 5.34 -47.02
N LEU A 403 -23.72 5.16 -48.33
CA LEU A 403 -22.93 4.07 -48.89
C LEU A 403 -21.43 4.20 -48.54
N TYR A 404 -20.87 5.41 -48.68
CA TYR A 404 -19.50 5.72 -48.25
C TYR A 404 -19.31 5.41 -46.76
N ARG A 405 -20.27 5.81 -45.91
CA ARG A 405 -20.26 5.53 -44.46
C ARG A 405 -20.34 4.02 -44.17
N LEU A 406 -21.10 3.26 -44.94
CA LEU A 406 -21.24 1.81 -44.77
C LEU A 406 -19.94 1.06 -45.07
N ILE A 407 -19.10 1.60 -45.96
CA ILE A 407 -17.83 0.99 -46.39
C ILE A 407 -16.66 1.45 -45.51
N ILE A 408 -16.62 2.73 -45.15
CA ILE A 408 -15.50 3.30 -44.38
C ILE A 408 -15.44 2.74 -42.94
N ILE A 409 -16.59 2.48 -42.32
CA ILE A 409 -16.69 1.95 -40.95
C ILE A 409 -15.98 0.59 -40.80
N PRO A 410 -16.33 -0.46 -41.58
CA PRO A 410 -15.66 -1.76 -41.48
C PRO A 410 -14.19 -1.71 -41.92
N LEU A 411 -13.85 -0.91 -42.94
CA LEU A 411 -12.45 -0.77 -43.37
C LEU A 411 -11.57 -0.17 -42.28
N ASN A 412 -12.03 0.89 -41.61
CA ASN A 412 -11.30 1.46 -40.49
C ASN A 412 -11.20 0.50 -39.30
N LEU A 413 -12.25 -0.29 -39.02
CA LEU A 413 -12.19 -1.31 -37.99
C LEU A 413 -11.12 -2.36 -38.30
N ILE A 414 -11.07 -2.84 -39.55
CA ILE A 414 -10.05 -3.80 -40.02
C ILE A 414 -8.65 -3.18 -39.95
N ALA A 415 -8.49 -1.92 -40.35
CA ALA A 415 -7.22 -1.21 -40.24
C ALA A 415 -6.76 -1.10 -38.78
N ALA A 416 -7.66 -0.74 -37.85
CA ALA A 416 -7.37 -0.70 -36.42
C ALA A 416 -6.97 -2.08 -35.88
N LEU A 417 -7.61 -3.17 -36.33
CA LEU A 417 -7.23 -4.54 -35.97
C LEU A 417 -5.80 -4.88 -36.44
N ILE A 418 -5.50 -4.62 -37.72
CA ILE A 418 -4.21 -4.95 -38.33
C ILE A 418 -3.07 -4.12 -37.71
N LEU A 419 -3.33 -2.87 -37.33
CA LEU A 419 -2.31 -1.99 -36.74
C LEU A 419 -2.12 -2.26 -35.24
N LEU A 420 -3.20 -2.35 -34.46
CA LEU A 420 -3.11 -2.40 -33.00
C LEU A 420 -2.81 -3.80 -32.46
N ALA A 421 -3.33 -4.87 -33.08
CA ALA A 421 -3.17 -6.21 -32.55
C ALA A 421 -1.70 -6.70 -32.55
N PRO A 422 -0.91 -6.53 -33.64
CA PRO A 422 0.51 -6.89 -33.64
C PRO A 422 1.32 -6.05 -32.65
N PHE A 423 1.02 -4.75 -32.54
CA PHE A 423 1.67 -3.88 -31.57
C PHE A 423 1.46 -4.37 -30.14
N TRP A 424 0.21 -4.62 -29.72
CA TRP A 424 -0.07 -5.11 -28.36
C TRP A 424 0.45 -6.51 -28.10
N MET A 425 0.47 -7.38 -29.13
CA MET A 425 1.09 -8.70 -29.01
C MET A 425 2.60 -8.58 -28.78
N ALA A 426 3.29 -7.73 -29.54
CA ALA A 426 4.71 -7.47 -29.35
C ALA A 426 5.00 -6.79 -28.00
N ALA A 427 4.15 -5.85 -27.55
CA ALA A 427 4.29 -5.14 -26.29
C ALA A 427 4.02 -6.01 -25.05
N ALA A 428 3.24 -7.08 -25.17
CA ALA A 428 2.89 -7.94 -24.04
C ALA A 428 4.09 -8.73 -23.48
N PHE A 429 5.06 -9.08 -24.31
CA PHE A 429 6.31 -9.73 -23.88
C PHE A 429 7.17 -8.83 -22.97
N PRO A 430 7.51 -7.58 -23.36
CA PRO A 430 8.16 -6.63 -22.45
C PRO A 430 7.35 -6.38 -21.18
N ILE A 431 6.02 -6.23 -21.31
CA ILE A 431 5.16 -5.97 -20.15
C ILE A 431 5.27 -7.11 -19.12
N THR A 432 5.14 -8.37 -19.56
CA THR A 432 5.25 -9.54 -18.65
C THR A 432 6.65 -9.71 -18.07
N PHE A 433 7.70 -9.42 -18.84
CA PHE A 433 9.06 -9.38 -18.34
C PHE A 433 9.20 -8.36 -17.20
N ILE A 434 8.68 -7.14 -17.39
CA ILE A 434 8.77 -6.06 -16.40
C ILE A 434 7.91 -6.33 -15.15
N MET A 435 6.76 -7.00 -15.29
CA MET A 435 5.99 -7.48 -14.14
C MET A 435 6.84 -8.38 -13.23
N ARG A 436 7.67 -9.27 -13.82
CA ARG A 436 8.57 -10.14 -13.06
C ARG A 436 9.72 -9.36 -12.43
N VAL A 437 10.34 -8.43 -13.15
CA VAL A 437 11.35 -7.52 -12.58
C VAL A 437 10.80 -6.79 -11.35
N ASN A 438 9.55 -6.34 -11.39
CA ASN A 438 8.90 -5.69 -10.25
C ASN A 438 8.70 -6.64 -9.05
N GLY A 439 8.31 -7.90 -9.32
CA GLY A 439 8.24 -8.94 -8.29
C GLY A 439 9.61 -9.21 -7.65
N LEU A 440 10.67 -9.27 -8.45
CA LEU A 440 12.04 -9.47 -7.96
C LEU A 440 12.56 -8.26 -7.17
N LEU A 441 12.21 -7.04 -7.58
CA LEU A 441 12.49 -5.82 -6.83
C LEU A 441 11.95 -5.92 -5.41
N GLY A 442 10.69 -6.34 -5.27
CA GLY A 442 10.06 -6.61 -3.97
C GLY A 442 10.71 -7.76 -3.20
N HIS A 443 11.11 -8.84 -3.89
CA HIS A 443 11.68 -10.03 -3.28
C HIS A 443 13.06 -9.81 -2.67
N TYR A 444 13.97 -9.15 -3.39
CA TYR A 444 15.35 -8.89 -2.95
C TYR A 444 15.45 -7.70 -2.00
N ASN A 445 14.55 -6.71 -2.09
CA ASN A 445 14.59 -5.51 -1.24
C ASN A 445 13.59 -5.55 -0.07
N ARG A 446 13.12 -6.73 0.38
CA ARG A 446 12.09 -6.88 1.44
C ARG A 446 12.36 -6.07 2.70
N GLU A 447 13.60 -6.13 3.19
CA GLU A 447 14.00 -5.40 4.39
C GLU A 447 14.02 -3.88 4.13
N ARG A 448 14.62 -3.43 3.02
CA ARG A 448 14.72 -2.00 2.67
C ARG A 448 13.37 -1.36 2.38
N LEU A 449 12.42 -2.14 1.86
CA LEU A 449 11.01 -1.75 1.68
C LEU A 449 10.22 -1.79 3.00
N GLY A 450 10.74 -2.40 4.05
CA GLY A 450 10.05 -2.52 5.34
C GLY A 450 8.80 -3.40 5.26
N LEU A 451 8.87 -4.48 4.46
CA LEU A 451 7.81 -5.49 4.31
C LEU A 451 7.84 -6.55 5.43
N VAL A 452 8.90 -6.56 6.23
CA VAL A 452 9.15 -7.56 7.29
C VAL A 452 8.50 -7.18 8.63
N ASN A 453 7.95 -5.96 8.75
CA ASN A 453 7.47 -5.41 10.01
C ASN A 453 6.08 -5.95 10.39
N PHE A 454 5.98 -6.56 11.56
CA PHE A 454 4.73 -7.03 12.14
C PHE A 454 4.04 -5.90 12.90
N ILE A 455 2.74 -5.76 12.68
CA ILE A 455 1.93 -4.85 13.48
C ILE A 455 1.30 -5.65 14.62
N LYS A 456 1.71 -5.33 15.86
CA LYS A 456 1.10 -5.96 17.04
C LYS A 456 -0.38 -5.55 17.13
N PRO A 457 -1.28 -6.47 17.50
CA PRO A 457 -2.65 -6.12 17.85
C PRO A 457 -2.67 -4.99 18.91
N ASP A 458 -3.69 -4.15 18.86
CA ASP A 458 -3.89 -3.02 19.79
C ASP A 458 -2.83 -1.91 19.73
N THR A 459 -1.93 -1.94 18.74
CA THR A 459 -1.04 -0.80 18.47
C THR A 459 -1.87 0.40 18.00
N PRO A 460 -1.71 1.61 18.58
CA PRO A 460 -2.42 2.81 18.13
C PRO A 460 -2.14 3.12 16.65
N ALA A 461 -3.21 3.40 15.90
CA ALA A 461 -3.10 3.75 14.49
C ALA A 461 -2.69 5.22 14.31
N ASN A 462 -1.70 5.46 13.45
CA ASN A 462 -1.21 6.80 13.11
C ASN A 462 -2.30 7.66 12.44
N PHE A 463 -2.07 8.97 12.39
CA PHE A 463 -2.99 9.94 11.78
C PHE A 463 -3.37 9.59 10.34
N TRP A 464 -2.40 9.33 9.48
CA TRP A 464 -2.62 9.22 8.05
C TRP A 464 -3.35 7.96 7.55
N PRO A 465 -3.11 6.76 8.09
CA PRO A 465 -3.99 5.61 7.82
C PRO A 465 -5.46 5.90 8.17
N ARG A 466 -5.73 6.72 9.19
CA ARG A 466 -7.10 7.14 9.54
C ARG A 466 -7.66 8.13 8.53
N VAL A 467 -6.86 9.07 8.03
CA VAL A 467 -7.26 9.99 6.96
C VAL A 467 -7.62 9.20 5.70
N LEU A 468 -6.79 8.25 5.29
CA LEU A 468 -7.07 7.39 4.13
C LEU A 468 -8.36 6.57 4.31
N ALA A 469 -8.56 5.98 5.49
CA ALA A 469 -9.81 5.29 5.81
C ALA A 469 -11.00 6.26 5.74
N HIS A 470 -10.83 7.49 6.21
CA HIS A 470 -11.88 8.52 6.17
C HIS A 470 -12.18 9.01 4.74
N LEU A 471 -11.21 9.06 3.84
CA LEU A 471 -11.43 9.37 2.42
C LEU A 471 -12.33 8.31 1.77
N ILE A 472 -12.06 7.02 2.02
CA ILE A 472 -12.91 5.93 1.53
C ILE A 472 -14.30 6.01 2.16
N ASP A 473 -14.36 6.17 3.49
CA ASP A 473 -15.63 6.29 4.20
C ASP A 473 -16.45 7.52 3.74
N GLY A 474 -15.78 8.60 3.34
CA GLY A 474 -16.35 9.82 2.77
C GLY A 474 -17.17 9.58 1.50
N CYS A 475 -16.75 8.63 0.67
CA CYS A 475 -17.47 8.23 -0.54
C CYS A 475 -18.62 7.25 -0.27
N LEU A 476 -18.59 6.55 0.87
CA LEU A 476 -19.51 5.44 1.16
C LEU A 476 -20.67 5.82 2.09
N TRP A 477 -20.50 6.82 2.96
CA TRP A 477 -21.57 7.21 3.88
C TRP A 477 -22.87 7.69 3.19
N PRO A 478 -22.90 8.28 1.98
CA PRO A 478 -24.17 8.58 1.30
C PRO A 478 -24.99 7.31 1.00
N LEU A 479 -24.31 6.17 0.86
CA LEU A 479 -24.90 4.86 0.58
C LEU A 479 -25.16 4.06 1.87
N ALA A 480 -25.15 4.70 3.04
CA ALA A 480 -25.25 4.02 4.32
C ALA A 480 -26.49 3.12 4.44
N SER A 481 -27.63 3.52 3.87
CA SER A 481 -28.89 2.75 3.89
C SER A 481 -28.77 1.41 3.18
N LEU A 482 -27.86 1.27 2.21
CA LEU A 482 -27.58 0.01 1.51
C LEU A 482 -26.51 -0.81 2.23
N LEU A 483 -25.52 -0.13 2.82
CA LEU A 483 -24.34 -0.77 3.40
C LEU A 483 -24.55 -1.22 4.86
N THR A 484 -25.49 -0.61 5.58
CA THR A 484 -25.68 -0.80 7.03
C THR A 484 -26.96 -1.59 7.31
N VAL A 485 -26.97 -2.89 6.95
CA VAL A 485 -28.19 -3.72 6.99
C VAL A 485 -28.47 -4.33 8.38
N LYS A 486 -27.47 -4.42 9.25
CA LYS A 486 -27.56 -5.24 10.47
C LYS A 486 -28.42 -4.66 11.60
N GLU A 487 -28.78 -3.38 11.55
CA GLU A 487 -29.60 -2.73 12.59
C GLU A 487 -30.95 -2.30 11.99
N PRO A 488 -32.03 -3.10 12.16
CA PRO A 488 -33.29 -2.89 11.46
C PRO A 488 -33.96 -1.56 11.83
N LYS A 489 -33.78 -1.09 13.07
CA LYS A 489 -34.37 0.19 13.53
C LYS A 489 -33.73 1.40 12.84
N ALA A 490 -32.40 1.40 12.72
CA ALA A 490 -31.68 2.45 11.99
C ALA A 490 -32.00 2.40 10.49
N LEU A 491 -32.18 1.19 9.94
CA LEU A 491 -32.54 1.02 8.54
C LEU A 491 -33.92 1.61 8.24
N ILE A 492 -34.94 1.33 9.06
CA ILE A 492 -36.29 1.90 8.87
C ILE A 492 -36.24 3.43 8.86
N GLY A 493 -35.52 4.04 9.80
CA GLY A 493 -35.34 5.51 9.83
C GLY A 493 -34.67 6.05 8.56
N ALA A 494 -33.68 5.33 8.03
CA ALA A 494 -33.00 5.68 6.77
C ALA A 494 -33.95 5.67 5.58
N TRP A 495 -34.79 4.64 5.44
CA TRP A 495 -35.76 4.53 4.34
C TRP A 495 -36.83 5.60 4.42
N VAL A 496 -37.32 5.91 5.62
CA VAL A 496 -38.28 7.01 5.84
C VAL A 496 -37.65 8.34 5.41
N LEU A 497 -36.42 8.63 5.83
CA LEU A 497 -35.73 9.86 5.44
C LEU A 497 -35.42 9.92 3.94
N ASN A 498 -35.07 8.80 3.30
CA ASN A 498 -34.91 8.72 1.85
C ASN A 498 -36.22 9.08 1.13
N ALA A 499 -37.35 8.50 1.58
CA ALA A 499 -38.66 8.78 1.01
C ALA A 499 -39.06 10.25 1.18
N ILE A 500 -38.88 10.82 2.38
CA ILE A 500 -39.14 12.25 2.64
C ILE A 500 -38.28 13.13 1.74
N THR A 501 -36.98 12.83 1.62
CA THR A 501 -36.06 13.60 0.77
C THR A 501 -36.47 13.55 -0.70
N LEU A 502 -36.88 12.37 -1.19
CA LEU A 502 -37.37 12.19 -2.55
C LEU A 502 -38.67 12.98 -2.79
N VAL A 503 -39.64 12.91 -1.87
CA VAL A 503 -40.88 13.68 -1.96
C VAL A 503 -40.60 15.18 -1.96
N CYS A 504 -39.71 15.67 -1.09
CA CYS A 504 -39.31 17.09 -1.09
C CYS A 504 -38.61 17.51 -2.38
N ALA A 505 -37.75 16.65 -2.94
CA ALA A 505 -37.07 16.93 -4.21
C ALA A 505 -38.04 17.01 -5.41
N LEU A 506 -39.15 16.26 -5.37
CA LEU A 506 -40.13 16.23 -6.45
C LEU A 506 -41.24 17.29 -6.32
N PHE A 507 -41.62 17.66 -5.09
CA PHE A 507 -42.84 18.44 -4.85
C PHE A 507 -42.67 19.65 -3.93
N LEU A 508 -41.58 19.75 -3.15
CA LEU A 508 -41.40 20.77 -2.10
C LEU A 508 -39.96 21.32 -2.09
N GLU A 509 -39.50 21.85 -3.22
CA GLU A 509 -38.10 22.29 -3.42
C GLU A 509 -37.61 23.27 -2.33
N ALA A 510 -38.48 24.14 -1.82
CA ALA A 510 -38.15 25.08 -0.75
C ALA A 510 -37.71 24.40 0.57
N MET A 511 -38.20 23.19 0.85
CA MET A 511 -37.86 22.42 2.06
C MET A 511 -36.66 21.50 1.84
N LEU A 512 -36.23 21.29 0.60
CA LEU A 512 -35.17 20.34 0.24
C LEU A 512 -33.85 20.61 0.98
N PRO A 513 -33.33 21.85 1.12
CA PRO A 513 -32.07 22.08 1.82
C PRO A 513 -32.09 21.64 3.29
N PHE A 514 -33.20 21.88 3.98
CA PHE A 514 -33.37 21.50 5.38
C PHE A 514 -33.45 19.98 5.56
N VAL A 515 -34.28 19.32 4.75
CA VAL A 515 -34.42 17.86 4.77
C VAL A 515 -33.12 17.18 4.34
N ALA A 516 -32.42 17.70 3.33
CA ALA A 516 -31.14 17.19 2.88
C ALA A 516 -30.07 17.26 3.98
N LEU A 517 -30.06 18.30 4.82
CA LEU A 517 -29.14 18.40 5.96
C LEU A 517 -29.42 17.32 7.03
N LEU A 518 -30.71 17.08 7.34
CA LEU A 518 -31.11 16.02 8.27
C LEU A 518 -30.74 14.64 7.73
N TRP A 519 -31.01 14.42 6.43
CA TRP A 519 -30.63 13.22 5.71
C TRP A 519 -29.11 12.98 5.76
N GLN A 520 -28.33 14.00 5.43
CA GLN A 520 -26.87 14.00 5.44
C GLN A 520 -26.31 13.62 6.82
N PHE A 521 -26.83 14.23 7.88
CA PHE A 521 -26.43 13.94 9.24
C PHE A 521 -26.81 12.51 9.65
N TYR A 522 -28.04 12.07 9.32
CA TYR A 522 -28.52 10.74 9.66
C TYR A 522 -27.73 9.63 8.97
N MET A 523 -27.46 9.76 7.67
CA MET A 523 -26.65 8.79 6.93
C MET A 523 -25.21 8.74 7.44
N TYR A 524 -24.63 9.89 7.78
CA TYR A 524 -23.30 9.97 8.41
C TYR A 524 -23.29 9.26 9.78
N TRP A 525 -24.27 9.55 10.64
CA TRP A 525 -24.43 8.88 11.93
C TRP A 525 -24.62 7.38 11.77
N MET A 526 -25.51 6.94 10.88
CA MET A 526 -25.78 5.53 10.64
C MET A 526 -24.53 4.81 10.15
N TYR A 527 -23.82 5.37 9.17
CA TYR A 527 -22.61 4.76 8.63
C TYR A 527 -21.51 4.59 9.69
N PHE A 528 -21.27 5.60 10.52
CA PHE A 528 -20.18 5.55 11.49
C PHE A 528 -20.58 4.93 12.82
N ALA A 529 -21.65 5.40 13.46
CA ALA A 529 -22.02 4.96 14.80
C ALA A 529 -22.49 3.50 14.80
N VAL A 530 -23.35 3.11 13.85
CA VAL A 530 -23.89 1.75 13.80
C VAL A 530 -22.78 0.76 13.44
N ASN A 531 -22.01 0.98 12.37
CA ASN A 531 -20.95 0.04 11.96
C ASN A 531 -19.82 -0.09 13.00
N GLU A 532 -19.43 1.00 13.67
CA GLU A 532 -18.39 0.94 14.70
C GLU A 532 -18.88 0.29 16.00
N SER A 533 -20.18 0.33 16.27
CA SER A 533 -20.79 -0.35 17.42
C SER A 533 -21.02 -1.85 17.20
N GLN A 534 -20.87 -2.36 15.98
CA GLN A 534 -21.01 -3.79 15.69
C GLN A 534 -19.82 -4.63 16.16
N THR A 535 -19.97 -5.96 16.08
CA THR A 535 -18.92 -6.93 16.41
C THR A 535 -17.66 -6.76 15.56
N THR A 536 -17.81 -6.26 14.33
CA THR A 536 -16.70 -5.95 13.41
C THR A 536 -15.87 -4.75 13.88
N ARG A 537 -16.47 -3.85 14.66
CA ARG A 537 -15.83 -2.66 15.26
C ARG A 537 -15.14 -1.74 14.25
N THR A 538 -15.66 -1.70 13.02
CA THR A 538 -15.01 -1.03 11.91
C THR A 538 -16.04 -0.57 10.88
N THR A 539 -15.71 0.53 10.20
CA THR A 539 -16.33 0.91 8.93
C THR A 539 -15.65 0.19 7.77
N ILE A 540 -16.22 0.27 6.58
CA ILE A 540 -15.66 -0.38 5.38
C ILE A 540 -14.27 0.20 5.06
N GLY A 541 -14.10 1.52 5.10
CA GLY A 541 -12.81 2.16 4.85
C GLY A 541 -11.75 1.81 5.90
N LYS A 542 -12.14 1.70 7.18
CA LYS A 542 -11.23 1.26 8.26
C LYS A 542 -10.85 -0.22 8.12
N ASP A 543 -11.78 -1.06 7.70
CA ASP A 543 -11.53 -2.50 7.52
C ASP A 543 -10.56 -2.74 6.36
N ALA A 544 -10.66 -1.95 5.28
CA ALA A 544 -9.76 -2.01 4.13
C ALA A 544 -8.28 -1.77 4.51
N PHE A 545 -8.02 -1.00 5.57
CA PHE A 545 -6.67 -0.80 6.12
C PHE A 545 -6.39 -1.64 7.38
N GLY A 546 -7.34 -2.48 7.82
CA GLY A 546 -7.22 -3.32 9.01
C GLY A 546 -7.16 -2.55 10.32
N LEU A 547 -7.87 -1.43 10.39
CA LEU A 547 -8.07 -0.62 11.58
C LEU A 547 -9.34 -1.06 12.31
N ILE A 548 -9.34 -0.96 13.63
CA ILE A 548 -10.50 -1.24 14.48
C ILE A 548 -10.70 -0.12 15.50
N VAL A 549 -11.94 0.06 15.93
CA VAL A 549 -12.32 1.03 16.95
C VAL A 549 -12.72 0.30 18.22
N SER A 550 -12.14 0.67 19.35
CA SER A 550 -12.51 0.07 20.63
C SER A 550 -12.67 1.13 21.71
N ASP A 551 -13.30 0.74 22.81
CA ASP A 551 -13.22 1.47 24.07
C ASP A 551 -11.74 1.55 24.54
N VAL A 552 -11.42 2.43 25.48
CA VAL A 552 -10.08 2.50 26.10
C VAL A 552 -9.63 1.14 26.65
N ASN A 553 -10.58 0.35 27.14
CA ASN A 553 -10.40 -1.01 27.67
C ASN A 553 -10.34 -2.11 26.59
N GLY A 554 -10.34 -1.78 25.29
CA GLY A 554 -10.32 -2.77 24.20
C GLY A 554 -11.65 -3.49 23.94
N LYS A 555 -12.73 -3.07 24.60
CA LYS A 555 -14.08 -3.64 24.41
C LYS A 555 -14.80 -3.03 23.21
N GLN A 556 -15.85 -3.71 22.74
CA GLN A 556 -16.75 -3.22 21.70
C GLN A 556 -17.46 -1.94 22.16
N LEU A 557 -17.72 -1.02 21.23
CA LEU A 557 -18.45 0.20 21.53
C LEU A 557 -19.96 -0.08 21.65
N THR A 558 -20.59 0.58 22.61
CA THR A 558 -22.05 0.70 22.64
C THR A 558 -22.50 1.76 21.62
N LEU A 559 -23.72 1.65 21.11
CA LEU A 559 -24.27 2.62 20.15
C LEU A 559 -24.26 4.05 20.71
N GLY A 560 -24.48 4.22 22.02
CA GLY A 560 -24.39 5.51 22.71
C GLY A 560 -22.98 6.12 22.65
N LYS A 561 -21.94 5.35 22.99
CA LYS A 561 -20.54 5.81 22.89
C LYS A 561 -20.15 6.12 21.44
N ALA A 562 -20.57 5.28 20.49
CA ALA A 562 -20.30 5.50 19.06
C ALA A 562 -21.02 6.76 18.53
N SER A 563 -22.24 7.03 19.00
CA SER A 563 -22.97 8.27 18.68
C SER A 563 -22.27 9.50 19.24
N MET A 564 -21.83 9.46 20.50
CA MET A 564 -21.05 10.55 21.11
C MET A 564 -19.76 10.84 20.33
N ARG A 565 -19.11 9.80 19.79
CA ARG A 565 -17.96 9.95 18.90
C ARG A 565 -18.33 10.68 17.60
N VAL A 566 -19.49 10.40 17.00
CA VAL A 566 -19.99 11.11 15.80
C VAL A 566 -20.24 12.58 16.09
N PHE A 567 -20.88 12.93 17.20
CA PHE A 567 -21.04 14.34 17.61
C PHE A 567 -19.68 15.02 17.84
N GLY A 568 -18.74 14.33 18.47
CA GLY A 568 -17.36 14.82 18.62
C GLY A 568 -16.67 15.07 17.28
N ARG A 569 -16.96 14.29 16.23
CA ARG A 569 -16.44 14.51 14.88
C ARG A 569 -17.04 15.75 14.22
N VAL A 570 -18.32 16.01 14.41
CA VAL A 570 -18.96 17.24 13.93
C VAL A 570 -18.31 18.46 14.60
N ALA A 571 -18.08 18.41 15.92
CA ALA A 571 -17.34 19.45 16.63
C ALA A 571 -15.90 19.62 16.11
N CYS A 572 -15.20 18.53 15.78
CA CYS A 572 -13.90 18.60 15.12
C CYS A 572 -13.98 19.24 13.72
N GLY A 573 -15.06 19.02 12.98
CA GLY A 573 -15.32 19.67 11.69
C GLY A 573 -15.51 21.19 11.83
N LEU A 574 -16.27 21.63 12.84
CA LEU A 574 -16.51 23.05 13.11
C LEU A 574 -15.23 23.81 13.51
N THR A 575 -14.24 23.13 14.08
CA THR A 575 -12.93 23.69 14.42
C THR A 575 -11.94 23.64 13.24
N LEU A 576 -12.43 23.62 11.99
CA LEU A 576 -11.64 23.50 10.76
C LEU A 576 -10.69 22.29 10.75
N GLY A 577 -11.05 21.22 11.47
CA GLY A 577 -10.27 20.00 11.55
C GLY A 577 -9.10 20.01 12.53
N LEU A 578 -8.92 21.08 13.31
CA LEU A 578 -7.89 21.14 14.37
C LEU A 578 -8.03 19.98 15.37
N GLY A 579 -9.28 19.61 15.71
CA GLY A 579 -9.57 18.46 16.59
C GLY A 579 -9.12 17.10 16.02
N TYR A 580 -8.96 16.97 14.71
CA TYR A 580 -8.39 15.76 14.07
C TYR A 580 -6.86 15.74 14.11
N LEU A 581 -6.21 16.90 13.99
CA LEU A 581 -4.75 17.02 13.99
C LEU A 581 -4.12 16.58 15.32
N LEU A 582 -4.85 16.65 16.44
CA LEU A 582 -4.40 16.15 17.75
C LEU A 582 -3.96 14.68 17.73
N VAL A 583 -4.49 13.87 16.81
CA VAL A 583 -4.06 12.47 16.63
C VAL A 583 -2.57 12.37 16.28
N ALA A 584 -2.01 13.34 15.55
CA ALA A 584 -0.61 13.32 15.15
C ALA A 584 0.33 13.52 16.36
N PHE A 585 -0.08 14.38 17.31
CA PHE A 585 0.76 14.86 18.41
C PHE A 585 0.57 14.12 19.73
N THR A 586 -0.57 13.46 19.94
CA THR A 586 -0.83 12.74 21.21
C THR A 586 -0.04 11.41 21.31
N PRO A 587 0.46 11.02 22.50
CA PRO A 587 1.19 9.76 22.69
C PRO A 587 0.34 8.53 22.33
N GLU A 588 -0.94 8.54 22.70
CA GLU A 588 -1.89 7.47 22.40
C GLU A 588 -2.58 7.61 21.03
N LYS A 589 -2.20 8.61 20.23
CA LYS A 589 -2.81 8.91 18.93
C LYS A 589 -4.34 9.05 19.00
N ARG A 590 -4.85 9.78 20.00
CA ARG A 590 -6.28 10.05 20.18
C ARG A 590 -6.62 11.47 19.69
N GLY A 591 -7.70 11.59 18.93
CA GLY A 591 -8.25 12.90 18.52
C GLY A 591 -9.25 13.42 19.54
N LEU A 592 -9.69 14.68 19.40
CA LEU A 592 -10.66 15.28 20.33
C LEU A 592 -11.95 14.44 20.41
N HIS A 593 -12.47 13.99 19.26
CA HIS A 593 -13.64 13.10 19.17
C HIS A 593 -13.42 11.74 19.85
N ASP A 594 -12.20 11.21 19.83
CA ASP A 594 -11.86 9.94 20.50
C ASP A 594 -11.78 10.14 22.02
N MET A 595 -11.22 11.27 22.47
CA MET A 595 -11.12 11.62 23.90
C MET A 595 -12.50 11.87 24.51
N LEU A 596 -13.37 12.63 23.84
CA LEU A 596 -14.75 12.90 24.28
C LEU A 596 -15.56 11.61 24.41
N ALA A 597 -15.40 10.67 23.48
CA ALA A 597 -16.13 9.41 23.49
C ALA A 597 -15.48 8.31 24.35
N GLY A 598 -14.27 8.52 24.86
CA GLY A 598 -13.48 7.49 25.55
C GLY A 598 -13.13 6.32 24.64
N THR A 599 -12.70 6.58 23.41
CA THR A 599 -12.42 5.56 22.39
C THR A 599 -10.98 5.62 21.90
N LYS A 600 -10.51 4.55 21.25
CA LYS A 600 -9.21 4.48 20.59
C LYS A 600 -9.34 3.73 19.26
N VAL A 601 -8.47 4.07 18.30
CA VAL A 601 -8.35 3.33 17.04
C VAL A 601 -7.00 2.63 16.99
N THR A 602 -7.04 1.32 16.84
CA THR A 602 -5.86 0.46 16.85
C THR A 602 -5.82 -0.40 15.61
N TRP A 603 -4.64 -0.96 15.33
CA TRP A 603 -4.50 -1.97 14.32
C TRP A 603 -5.10 -3.29 14.81
N ARG A 604 -5.83 -3.99 13.93
CA ARG A 604 -6.27 -5.37 14.18
C ARG A 604 -5.07 -6.31 14.43
N GLY A 605 -3.93 -5.98 13.84
CA GLY A 605 -2.67 -6.70 13.96
C GLY A 605 -2.55 -7.93 13.07
N ASP A 606 -1.33 -8.42 12.97
CA ASP A 606 -1.01 -9.70 12.35
C ASP A 606 -1.27 -10.83 13.35
N ARG A 607 -2.03 -11.84 12.92
CA ARG A 607 -2.33 -13.03 13.73
C ARG A 607 -1.17 -14.02 13.69
#